data_AF-A0A817MTS1-F1
#
_entry.id   AF-A0A817MTS1-F1
#
_cell.length_a   1.000
_cell.length_b   1.000
_cell.length_c   1.000
_cell.angle_alpha   90.00
_cell.angle_beta   90.00
_cell.angle_gamma   90.00
#
_symmetry.space_group_name_H-M   'P 1'
#
loop_
_entity.id
_entity.type
_entity.pdbx_description
1 polymer ?
#
loop_
_entity_poly.entity_id
_entity_poly.type
_entity_poly.pdbx_seq_one_letter_code
_entity_poly.pdbx_strand_id
1 'polypeptide(L)'
;MTFTMNDRLRFFRFPLTIINIIRKVINTTWLNGLQNEKQDADFYEFKFHGNPWSSRESGNMSSRIMILHILSVFHSHGWSLVTSNDFSRLTEDRNSLIFQLGIRPLATSFFAITRYDLDKLRLICISSDIIQAVKRIFGENNIQREEWLDDGRTCCQLKMYEIFFLFFNL
;
A
#
# COMPACT_ATOMS: atom_id res chain seq x y z
N MET A 1 -11.36 -1.89 -7.14
CA MET A 1 -10.89 -0.67 -6.46
C MET A 1 -9.95 0.05 -7.40
N THR A 2 -10.05 1.37 -7.55
CA THR A 2 -9.17 2.12 -8.46
C THR A 2 -8.59 3.34 -7.76
N PHE A 3 -7.31 3.60 -8.00
CA PHE A 3 -6.61 4.83 -7.66
C PHE A 3 -6.73 5.77 -8.85
N THR A 4 -7.17 7.00 -8.64
CA THR A 4 -7.37 7.95 -9.75
C THR A 4 -6.78 9.30 -9.36
N MET A 5 -6.11 9.95 -10.32
CA MET A 5 -5.35 11.18 -10.05
C MET A 5 -4.35 10.93 -8.90
N ASN A 6 -4.13 11.91 -8.02
CA ASN A 6 -3.20 11.79 -6.90
C ASN A 6 -3.88 11.63 -5.53
N ASP A 7 -5.21 11.71 -5.48
CA ASP A 7 -5.95 11.95 -4.23
C ASP A 7 -7.35 11.30 -4.17
N ARG A 8 -7.66 10.32 -5.04
CA ARG A 8 -8.98 9.65 -5.03
C ARG A 8 -8.87 8.13 -5.05
N LEU A 9 -9.77 7.48 -4.32
CA LEU A 9 -9.93 6.03 -4.29
C LEU A 9 -11.40 5.68 -4.56
N ARG A 10 -11.64 4.86 -5.59
CA ARG A 10 -13.00 4.42 -5.97
C ARG A 10 -13.20 2.94 -5.74
N PHE A 11 -14.39 2.59 -5.30
CA PHE A 11 -14.84 1.24 -5.02
C PHE A 11 -16.08 0.94 -5.84
N PHE A 12 -15.93 0.06 -6.82
CA PHE A 12 -17.01 -0.36 -7.70
C PHE A 12 -17.63 -1.64 -7.17
N ARG A 13 -18.97 -1.68 -7.03
CA ARG A 13 -19.75 -2.87 -6.65
C ARG A 13 -19.34 -3.48 -5.29
N PHE A 14 -18.85 -2.68 -4.34
CA PHE A 14 -18.60 -3.11 -2.96
C PHE A 14 -19.83 -2.83 -2.08
N PRO A 15 -20.20 -3.75 -1.15
CA PRO A 15 -21.26 -3.49 -0.18
C PRO A 15 -20.95 -2.28 0.70
N LEU A 16 -21.98 -1.47 1.03
CA LEU A 16 -21.83 -0.30 1.90
C LEU A 16 -21.26 -0.65 3.29
N THR A 17 -21.50 -1.87 3.78
CA THR A 17 -20.90 -2.37 5.01
C THR A 17 -19.36 -2.39 4.94
N ILE A 18 -18.80 -2.84 3.83
CA ILE A 18 -17.35 -2.82 3.58
C ILE A 18 -16.84 -1.38 3.43
N ILE A 19 -17.57 -0.54 2.68
CA ILE A 19 -17.23 0.88 2.53
C ILE A 19 -17.16 1.59 3.89
N ASN A 20 -18.09 1.31 4.80
CA ASN A 20 -18.10 1.90 6.13
C ASN A 20 -16.91 1.47 7.00
N ILE A 21 -16.46 0.22 6.86
CA ILE A 21 -15.25 -0.27 7.54
C ILE A 21 -14.01 0.43 6.94
N ILE A 22 -13.95 0.55 5.62
CA ILE A 22 -12.85 1.23 4.92
C ILE A 22 -12.77 2.71 5.31
N ARG A 23 -13.90 3.40 5.46
CA ARG A 23 -13.93 4.78 5.97
C ARG A 23 -13.26 4.90 7.33
N LYS A 24 -13.53 3.95 8.25
CA LYS A 24 -12.87 3.93 9.56
C LYS A 24 -11.37 3.73 9.43
N VAL A 25 -10.95 2.78 8.58
CA VAL A 25 -9.52 2.57 8.28
C VAL A 25 -8.87 3.85 7.80
N ILE A 26 -9.45 4.49 6.78
CA ILE A 26 -8.93 5.74 6.20
C ILE A 26 -8.77 6.80 7.30
N ASN A 27 -9.80 7.04 8.10
CA ASN A 27 -9.75 8.05 9.17
C ASN A 27 -8.71 7.74 10.26
N THR A 28 -8.37 6.46 10.47
CA THR A 28 -7.32 6.06 11.44
C THR A 28 -5.91 6.10 10.87
N THR A 29 -5.73 5.87 9.56
CA THR A 29 -4.39 5.75 8.94
C THR A 29 -3.95 6.98 8.16
N TRP A 30 -4.89 7.82 7.71
CA TRP A 30 -4.60 9.02 6.92
C TRP A 30 -4.88 10.28 7.75
N LEU A 31 -3.82 10.83 8.36
CA LEU A 31 -3.92 11.95 9.30
C LEU A 31 -4.51 13.23 8.71
N ASN A 32 -4.33 13.47 7.41
CA ASN A 32 -4.92 14.63 6.73
C ASN A 32 -6.44 14.49 6.54
N GLY A 33 -6.99 13.28 6.71
CA GLY A 33 -8.40 12.99 6.58
C GLY A 33 -8.96 13.06 5.15
N LEU A 34 -10.28 12.89 5.06
CA LEU A 34 -11.03 12.94 3.81
C LEU A 34 -11.44 14.38 3.49
N GLN A 35 -11.28 14.77 2.23
CA GLN A 35 -11.78 16.04 1.70
C GLN A 35 -13.24 15.93 1.27
N ASN A 36 -13.64 14.81 0.65
CA ASN A 36 -15.01 14.58 0.22
C ASN A 36 -15.31 13.09 0.03
N GLU A 37 -16.58 12.74 0.06
CA GLU A 37 -17.09 11.42 -0.30
C GLU A 37 -18.19 11.57 -1.36
N LYS A 38 -18.19 10.71 -2.37
CA LYS A 38 -19.23 10.68 -3.41
C LYS A 38 -19.75 9.27 -3.57
N GLN A 39 -21.08 9.12 -3.51
CA GLN A 39 -21.75 7.91 -3.95
C GLN A 39 -22.39 8.16 -5.31
N ASP A 40 -22.06 7.32 -6.28
CA ASP A 40 -22.64 7.26 -7.62
C ASP A 40 -23.38 5.92 -7.79
N ALA A 41 -24.04 5.71 -8.94
CA ALA A 41 -24.73 4.46 -9.23
C ALA A 41 -23.76 3.26 -9.26
N ASP A 42 -22.55 3.47 -9.79
CA ASP A 42 -21.58 2.39 -10.03
C ASP A 42 -20.48 2.29 -8.99
N PHE A 43 -20.23 3.36 -8.22
CA PHE A 43 -19.10 3.42 -7.31
C PHE A 43 -19.31 4.30 -6.08
N TYR A 44 -18.49 4.01 -5.06
CA TYR A 44 -18.23 4.90 -3.94
C TYR A 44 -16.82 5.48 -4.07
N GLU A 45 -16.68 6.80 -3.95
CA GLU A 45 -15.41 7.51 -4.05
C GLU A 45 -15.08 8.22 -2.74
N PHE A 46 -13.82 8.05 -2.32
CA PHE A 46 -13.17 8.86 -1.29
C PHE A 46 -12.19 9.81 -1.95
N LYS A 47 -12.30 11.11 -1.65
CA LYS A 47 -11.31 12.14 -1.99
C LYS A 47 -10.55 12.52 -0.72
N PHE A 48 -9.23 12.51 -0.79
CA PHE A 48 -8.34 12.73 0.35
C PHE A 48 -7.85 14.18 0.39
N HIS A 49 -7.57 14.71 1.58
CA HIS A 49 -6.73 15.91 1.68
C HIS A 49 -5.26 15.52 1.41
N GLY A 50 -4.58 16.32 0.59
CA GLY A 50 -3.22 16.04 0.13
C GLY A 50 -3.20 15.06 -1.05
N ASN A 51 -2.02 14.47 -1.32
CA ASN A 51 -1.79 13.66 -2.52
C ASN A 51 -1.24 12.26 -2.17
N PRO A 52 -2.04 11.36 -1.53
CA PRO A 52 -1.58 10.05 -1.06
C PRO A 52 -0.96 9.15 -2.14
N TRP A 53 -1.30 9.37 -3.42
CA TRP A 53 -0.83 8.56 -4.55
C TRP A 53 0.32 9.21 -5.35
N SER A 54 0.72 10.43 -4.99
CA SER A 54 1.82 11.12 -5.68
C SER A 54 3.16 10.43 -5.45
N SER A 55 3.90 10.19 -6.53
CA SER A 55 5.26 9.64 -6.50
C SER A 55 6.31 10.67 -6.05
N ARG A 56 6.05 11.97 -6.23
CA ARG A 56 7.01 13.06 -5.93
C ARG A 56 7.27 13.23 -4.44
N GLU A 57 6.25 12.96 -3.62
CA GLU A 57 6.37 12.97 -2.16
C GLU A 57 6.65 11.55 -1.64
N SER A 58 7.44 10.75 -2.37
CA SER A 58 7.83 9.41 -1.94
C SER A 58 6.67 8.58 -1.37
N GLY A 59 5.47 8.64 -1.98
CA GLY A 59 4.25 7.96 -1.55
C GLY A 59 4.17 7.70 -0.04
N ASN A 60 3.68 8.70 0.70
CA ASN A 60 3.67 8.74 2.17
C ASN A 60 3.47 7.35 2.79
N MET A 61 4.34 6.96 3.75
CA MET A 61 4.24 5.68 4.47
C MET A 61 2.81 5.41 4.96
N SER A 62 2.11 6.45 5.41
CA SER A 62 0.69 6.38 5.80
C SER A 62 -0.24 5.89 4.68
N SER A 63 0.01 6.24 3.41
CA SER A 63 -0.79 5.76 2.29
C SER A 63 -0.55 4.28 2.00
N ARG A 64 0.69 3.79 2.17
CA ARG A 64 1.00 2.36 2.08
C ARG A 64 0.34 1.57 3.21
N ILE A 65 0.47 2.04 4.45
CA ILE A 65 -0.19 1.43 5.62
C ILE A 65 -1.71 1.40 5.41
N MET A 66 -2.30 2.52 4.96
CA MET A 66 -3.73 2.59 4.65
C MET A 66 -4.17 1.51 3.65
N ILE A 67 -3.43 1.33 2.55
CA ILE A 67 -3.76 0.30 1.56
C ILE A 67 -3.59 -1.11 2.13
N LEU A 68 -2.57 -1.38 2.94
CA LEU A 68 -2.40 -2.69 3.60
C LEU A 68 -3.58 -3.00 4.54
N HIS A 69 -4.07 -2.01 5.28
CA HIS A 69 -5.25 -2.18 6.12
C HIS A 69 -6.53 -2.40 5.28
N ILE A 70 -6.71 -1.68 4.16
CA ILE A 70 -7.84 -1.90 3.25
C ILE A 70 -7.79 -3.32 2.64
N LEU A 71 -6.62 -3.79 2.22
CA LEU A 71 -6.43 -5.16 1.72
C LEU A 71 -6.75 -6.21 2.80
N SER A 72 -6.37 -5.93 4.06
CA SER A 72 -6.71 -6.78 5.21
C SER A 72 -8.23 -6.85 5.45
N VAL A 73 -8.93 -5.73 5.30
CA VAL A 73 -10.41 -5.68 5.36
C VAL A 73 -11.01 -6.52 4.23
N PHE A 74 -10.53 -6.37 3.00
CA PHE A 74 -11.01 -7.17 1.88
C PHE A 74 -10.84 -8.67 2.13
N HIS A 75 -9.63 -9.09 2.49
CA HIS A 75 -9.31 -10.48 2.72
C HIS A 75 -10.14 -11.11 3.85
N SER A 76 -10.26 -10.41 4.99
CA SER A 76 -11.08 -10.88 6.14
C SER A 76 -12.57 -11.00 5.81
N HIS A 77 -13.05 -10.34 4.76
CA HIS A 77 -14.42 -10.41 4.28
C HIS A 77 -14.59 -11.29 3.02
N GLY A 78 -13.58 -12.07 2.65
CA GLY A 78 -13.65 -13.04 1.55
C GLY A 78 -13.33 -12.46 0.17
N TRP A 79 -12.82 -11.22 0.11
CA TRP A 79 -12.37 -10.62 -1.14
C TRP A 79 -10.89 -10.93 -1.36
N SER A 80 -10.59 -11.66 -2.43
CA SER A 80 -9.22 -11.98 -2.84
C SER A 80 -8.82 -11.17 -4.08
N LEU A 81 -7.57 -10.68 -4.12
CA LEU A 81 -7.05 -9.97 -5.27
C LEU A 81 -6.87 -10.93 -6.44
N VAL A 82 -7.51 -10.63 -7.57
CA VAL A 82 -7.42 -11.43 -8.81
C VAL A 82 -6.31 -10.91 -9.69
N THR A 83 -6.28 -9.58 -9.88
CA THR A 83 -5.28 -8.94 -10.73
C THR A 83 -5.14 -7.46 -10.37
N SER A 84 -3.96 -6.92 -10.69
CA SER A 84 -3.64 -5.50 -10.61
C SER A 84 -3.27 -5.01 -12.00
N ASN A 85 -3.80 -3.85 -12.39
CA ASN A 85 -3.40 -3.17 -13.61
C ASN A 85 -2.83 -1.80 -13.30
N ASP A 86 -1.66 -1.53 -13.84
CA ASP A 86 -0.98 -0.25 -13.74
C ASP A 86 -1.12 0.47 -15.08
N PHE A 87 -1.86 1.58 -15.07
CA PHE A 87 -2.10 2.41 -16.24
C PHE A 87 -1.31 3.72 -16.17
N SER A 88 -0.18 3.75 -15.46
CA SER A 88 0.74 4.90 -15.29
C SER A 88 1.26 5.56 -16.57
N ARG A 89 0.92 5.03 -17.75
CA ARG A 89 1.27 5.60 -19.07
C ARG A 89 0.12 6.41 -19.69
N LEU A 90 -1.02 6.54 -19.02
CA LEU A 90 -2.19 7.27 -19.51
C LEU A 90 -2.39 8.57 -18.73
N THR A 91 -2.86 9.61 -19.40
CA THR A 91 -3.02 10.98 -18.87
C THR A 91 -3.99 11.12 -17.69
N GLU A 92 -4.69 10.05 -17.32
CA GLU A 92 -5.58 9.99 -16.16
C GLU A 92 -5.18 8.91 -15.14
N ASP A 93 -3.92 8.45 -15.12
CA ASP A 93 -3.30 7.51 -14.15
C ASP A 93 -4.33 6.76 -13.27
N ARG A 94 -4.89 5.69 -13.85
CA ARG A 94 -5.95 4.89 -13.21
C ARG A 94 -5.45 3.52 -12.83
N ASN A 95 -4.76 3.36 -11.71
CA ASN A 95 -4.35 2.03 -11.29
C ASN A 95 -5.54 1.27 -10.70
N SER A 96 -5.72 0.02 -11.11
CA SER A 96 -6.92 -0.76 -10.80
C SER A 96 -6.58 -2.09 -10.16
N LEU A 97 -7.24 -2.40 -9.05
CA LEU A 97 -7.19 -3.69 -8.37
C LEU A 97 -8.55 -4.36 -8.48
N ILE A 98 -8.57 -5.57 -9.05
CA ILE A 98 -9.79 -6.36 -9.27
C ILE A 98 -9.83 -7.47 -8.22
N PHE A 99 -10.98 -7.60 -7.55
CA PHE A 99 -11.19 -8.55 -6.47
C PHE A 99 -12.34 -9.48 -6.80
N GLN A 100 -12.22 -10.72 -6.34
CA GLN A 100 -13.28 -11.72 -6.40
C GLN A 100 -13.76 -12.04 -4.98
N LEU A 101 -15.08 -12.06 -4.81
CA LEU A 101 -15.71 -12.54 -3.58
C LEU A 101 -15.72 -14.07 -3.59
N GLY A 102 -15.22 -14.67 -2.53
CA GLY A 102 -15.18 -16.11 -2.34
C GLY A 102 -15.22 -16.50 -0.86
N ILE A 103 -14.63 -17.66 -0.56
CA ILE A 103 -14.53 -18.16 0.81
C ILE A 103 -13.55 -17.28 1.58
N ARG A 104 -13.90 -16.94 2.83
CA ARG A 104 -12.99 -16.21 3.73
C ARG A 104 -11.73 -17.04 3.97
N PRO A 105 -10.54 -16.57 3.55
CA PRO A 105 -9.33 -17.35 3.70
C PRO A 105 -8.87 -17.34 5.17
N LEU A 106 -7.92 -18.20 5.51
CA LEU A 106 -7.25 -18.21 6.82
C LEU A 106 -6.60 -16.84 7.12
N ALA A 107 -6.26 -16.57 8.38
CA ALA A 107 -5.62 -15.31 8.74
C ALA A 107 -4.36 -15.05 7.89
N THR A 108 -4.33 -13.91 7.17
CA THR A 108 -3.23 -13.48 6.31
C THR A 108 -2.77 -12.10 6.78
N SER A 109 -1.44 -11.88 6.75
CA SER A 109 -0.84 -10.57 6.96
C SER A 109 -0.40 -9.98 5.63
N PHE A 110 -0.72 -8.71 5.39
CA PHE A 110 -0.20 -7.96 4.26
C PHE A 110 1.00 -7.11 4.71
N PHE A 111 2.01 -7.02 3.86
CA PHE A 111 3.17 -6.13 4.03
C PHE A 111 3.50 -5.46 2.70
N ALA A 112 4.28 -4.39 2.73
CA ALA A 112 4.75 -3.71 1.53
C ALA A 112 6.27 -3.62 1.50
N ILE A 113 6.83 -3.73 0.30
CA ILE A 113 8.24 -3.45 0.01
C ILE A 113 8.24 -2.31 -1.00
N THR A 114 8.96 -1.23 -0.71
CA THR A 114 8.99 -0.04 -1.58
C THR A 114 10.41 0.47 -1.75
N ARG A 115 10.75 0.92 -2.96
CA ARG A 115 11.95 1.70 -3.20
C ARG A 115 11.72 3.12 -2.71
N TYR A 116 12.56 3.61 -1.81
CA TYR A 116 12.48 4.97 -1.30
C TYR A 116 13.47 5.91 -1.99
N ASP A 117 14.67 5.40 -2.25
CA ASP A 117 15.76 6.14 -2.90
C ASP A 117 16.53 5.18 -3.83
N LEU A 118 17.59 5.65 -4.47
CA LEU A 118 18.44 4.81 -5.33
C LEU A 118 19.05 3.61 -4.60
N ASP A 119 19.34 3.78 -3.31
CA ASP A 119 20.03 2.81 -2.48
C ASP A 119 19.21 2.38 -1.25
N LYS A 120 17.94 2.80 -1.14
CA LYS A 120 17.11 2.53 0.05
C LYS A 120 15.86 1.73 -0.27
N LEU A 121 15.71 0.61 0.42
CA LEU A 121 14.51 -0.22 0.45
C LEU A 121 13.75 0.03 1.76
N ARG A 122 12.44 0.21 1.68
CA ARG A 122 11.55 0.24 2.85
C ARG A 122 10.72 -1.03 2.91
N LEU A 123 10.67 -1.62 4.09
CA LEU A 123 9.85 -2.76 4.42
C LEU A 123 8.79 -2.29 5.44
N ILE A 124 7.51 -2.37 5.07
CA ILE A 124 6.39 -1.78 5.80
C ILE A 124 5.44 -2.89 6.27
N CYS A 125 5.05 -2.86 7.54
CA CYS A 125 4.19 -3.84 8.22
C CYS A 125 4.67 -5.30 8.05
N ILE A 126 5.99 -5.49 8.02
CA ILE A 126 6.62 -6.79 7.81
C ILE A 126 7.06 -7.38 9.16
N SER A 127 6.97 -8.71 9.32
CA SER A 127 7.43 -9.36 10.56
C SER A 127 8.97 -9.39 10.64
N SER A 128 9.50 -9.47 11.86
CA SER A 128 10.95 -9.60 12.12
C SER A 128 11.58 -10.76 11.35
N ASP A 129 10.87 -11.88 11.25
CA ASP A 129 11.38 -13.09 10.62
C ASP A 129 11.55 -12.90 9.11
N ILE A 130 10.61 -12.21 8.47
CA ILE A 130 10.71 -11.89 7.04
C ILE A 130 11.79 -10.83 6.83
N ILE A 131 11.93 -9.84 7.72
CA ILE A 131 13.05 -8.88 7.66
C ILE A 131 14.38 -9.61 7.69
N GLN A 132 14.57 -10.55 8.63
CA GLN A 132 15.80 -11.34 8.72
C GLN A 132 16.02 -12.20 7.46
N ALA A 133 14.95 -12.78 6.90
CA ALA A 133 15.03 -13.51 5.64
C ALA A 133 15.48 -12.61 4.48
N VAL A 134 14.90 -11.41 4.36
CA VAL A 134 15.28 -10.40 3.36
C VAL A 134 16.75 -10.01 3.54
N LYS A 135 17.20 -9.75 4.77
CA LYS A 135 18.61 -9.44 5.07
C LYS A 135 19.56 -10.58 4.66
N ARG A 136 19.17 -11.82 4.93
CA ARG A 136 19.95 -13.01 4.55
C ARG A 136 20.05 -13.15 3.03
N ILE A 137 18.97 -12.89 2.29
CA ILE A 137 18.94 -12.94 0.82
C ILE A 137 19.88 -11.88 0.23
N PHE A 138 19.83 -10.65 0.75
CA PHE A 138 20.71 -9.59 0.29
C PHE A 138 22.16 -9.78 0.74
N GLY A 139 22.39 -10.51 1.84
CA GLY A 139 23.69 -10.66 2.48
C GLY A 139 23.99 -9.49 3.40
N GLU A 140 24.38 -9.76 4.65
CA GLU A 140 24.63 -8.73 5.66
C GLU A 140 25.69 -7.72 5.23
N ASN A 141 26.69 -8.17 4.47
CA ASN A 141 27.76 -7.33 3.93
C ASN A 141 27.29 -6.31 2.88
N ASN A 142 26.07 -6.46 2.35
CA ASN A 142 25.51 -5.58 1.33
C ASN A 142 24.57 -4.52 1.91
N ILE A 143 24.33 -4.54 3.23
CA ILE A 143 23.49 -3.58 3.93
C ILE A 143 24.39 -2.58 4.66
N GLN A 144 24.37 -1.34 4.20
CA GLN A 144 25.11 -0.23 4.82
C GLN A 144 24.52 0.18 6.17
N ARG A 145 23.18 0.23 6.25
CA ARG A 145 22.49 0.75 7.43
C ARG A 145 21.08 0.21 7.52
N GLU A 146 20.65 -0.04 8.75
CA GLU A 146 19.27 -0.31 9.12
C GLU A 146 18.73 0.84 9.98
N GLU A 147 17.53 1.29 9.68
CA GLU A 147 16.86 2.34 10.41
C GLU A 147 15.38 1.98 10.58
N TRP A 148 14.89 2.08 11.81
CA TRP A 148 13.48 1.85 12.10
C TRP A 148 12.75 3.20 12.19
N LEU A 149 11.66 3.30 11.45
CA LEU A 149 10.81 4.50 11.37
C LEU A 149 9.50 4.25 12.13
N ASP A 150 8.81 5.32 12.54
CA ASP A 150 7.49 5.28 13.20
C ASP A 150 7.48 4.45 14.50
N ASP A 151 8.12 4.98 15.54
CA ASP A 151 8.27 4.38 16.88
C ASP A 151 8.82 2.94 16.91
N GLY A 152 9.45 2.52 15.82
CA GLY A 152 10.20 1.28 15.73
C GLY A 152 9.39 0.03 15.36
N ARG A 153 8.13 0.15 14.91
CA ARG A 153 7.23 -1.01 14.80
C ARG A 153 6.70 -1.31 13.41
N THR A 154 6.57 -0.31 12.55
CA THR A 154 5.80 -0.46 11.30
C THR A 154 6.65 -0.34 10.05
N CYS A 155 7.84 0.25 10.12
CA CYS A 155 8.71 0.39 8.95
C CYS A 155 10.19 0.20 9.28
N CYS A 156 10.83 -0.73 8.56
CA CYS A 156 12.28 -0.92 8.55
C CYS A 156 12.84 -0.41 7.21
N GLN A 157 13.80 0.51 7.27
CA GLN A 157 14.51 1.03 6.11
C GLN A 157 15.91 0.43 6.06
N LEU A 158 16.24 -0.18 4.92
CA LEU A 158 17.54 -0.75 4.62
C LEU A 158 18.24 0.11 3.57
N LYS A 159 19.43 0.60 3.90
CA LYS A 159 20.34 1.24 2.96
C LYS A 159 21.32 0.20 2.42
N MET A 160 21.40 0.06 1.11
CA MET A 160 22.23 -0.91 0.40
C MET A 160 23.48 -0.23 -0.18
N TYR A 161 24.51 -1.01 -0.52
CA TYR A 161 25.59 -0.50 -1.37
C TYR A 161 25.12 -0.37 -2.83
N GLU A 162 25.49 0.74 -3.50
CA GLU A 162 24.94 1.17 -4.81
C GLU A 162 24.99 0.10 -5.93
N ILE A 163 25.90 -0.86 -5.85
CA ILE A 163 26.14 -1.87 -6.89
C ILE A 163 24.95 -2.83 -7.06
N PHE A 164 24.08 -3.00 -6.06
CA PHE A 164 23.06 -4.05 -6.07
C PHE A 164 21.67 -3.62 -6.57
N PHE A 165 21.33 -2.33 -6.53
CA PHE A 165 20.00 -1.90 -6.99
C PHE A 165 19.82 -1.97 -8.51
N LEU A 166 20.93 -1.96 -9.28
CA LEU A 166 20.90 -2.12 -10.74
C LEU A 166 20.36 -3.47 -11.22
N PHE A 167 20.23 -4.46 -10.33
CA PHE A 167 19.73 -5.80 -10.67
C PHE A 167 18.24 -6.00 -10.32
N PHE A 168 17.59 -5.05 -9.65
CA PHE A 168 16.19 -5.18 -9.23
C PHE A 168 15.33 -4.10 -9.90
N ASN A 169 14.72 -4.45 -11.04
CA ASN A 169 13.56 -3.73 -11.55
C ASN A 169 12.32 -4.20 -10.78
N LEU A 170 12.08 -3.59 -9.61
CA LEU A 170 10.80 -3.64 -8.88
C LEU A 170 9.85 -2.55 -9.37
#